data_AF-A0A2V4QY23-F1
#
_entry.id   AF-A0A2V4QY23-F1
#
_cell.length_a   1.000
_cell.length_b   1.000
_cell.length_c   1.000
_cell.angle_alpha   90.00
_cell.angle_beta   90.00
_cell.angle_gamma   90.00
#
_symmetry.space_group_name_H-M   'P 1'
#
loop_
_entity.id
_entity.type
_entity.pdbx_description
1 polymer ?
#
loop_
_entity_poly.entity_id
_entity_poly.type
_entity_poly.pdbx_seq_one_letter_code
_entity_poly.pdbx_strand_id
1 'polypeptide(L)'
;MKDGPDSNTNPRILPQKRSWQLLVVGDGGTLLTQQDIESLTRILDLLPYVAGLDITTSAGSARVSRDVPGNYIQQADQILAGMFTRNPDVTGITFPATHGRAAHTATADDPHVLPHDRALTAIMDARQHGEITADEMIAQIRQAGS
;
A
#
# COMPACT_ATOMS: atom_id res chain seq x y z
N MET A 1 19.60 25.96 -42.48
CA MET A 1 18.24 25.41 -42.59
C MET A 1 18.35 23.92 -42.31
N LYS A 2 17.79 23.45 -41.17
CA LYS A 2 17.36 22.08 -40.83
C LYS A 2 18.41 20.96 -40.74
N ASP A 3 18.45 20.04 -39.79
CA ASP A 3 17.71 19.69 -38.56
C ASP A 3 18.70 18.77 -37.77
N GLY A 4 19.04 19.01 -36.50
CA GLY A 4 18.36 18.44 -35.31
C GLY A 4 19.13 17.20 -34.77
N PRO A 5 19.74 17.21 -33.57
CA PRO A 5 20.32 15.99 -33.01
C PRO A 5 19.24 15.08 -32.43
N ASP A 6 19.25 13.84 -32.89
CA ASP A 6 18.39 12.73 -32.50
C ASP A 6 18.51 12.48 -30.98
N SER A 7 17.66 13.15 -30.21
CA SER A 7 17.44 12.81 -28.81
C SER A 7 16.64 11.51 -28.78
N ASN A 8 17.33 10.38 -28.94
CA ASN A 8 16.80 9.06 -28.62
C ASN A 8 16.63 8.98 -27.10
N THR A 9 15.58 9.62 -26.59
CA THR A 9 15.12 9.47 -25.21
C THR A 9 14.46 8.11 -25.10
N ASN A 10 15.29 7.07 -25.10
CA ASN A 10 14.86 5.75 -24.65
C ASN A 10 14.47 5.94 -23.17
N PRO A 11 13.20 5.76 -22.76
CA PRO A 11 12.82 5.92 -21.37
C PRO A 11 13.70 4.98 -20.56
N ARG A 12 14.54 5.55 -19.70
CA ARG A 12 15.39 4.79 -18.81
C ARG A 12 14.46 4.01 -17.89
N ILE A 13 14.16 2.76 -18.24
CA ILE A 13 13.47 1.84 -17.36
C ILE A 13 14.47 1.52 -16.26
N LEU A 14 14.44 2.34 -15.21
CA LEU A 14 15.09 2.00 -13.95
C LEU A 14 14.47 0.66 -13.52
N PRO A 15 15.26 -0.31 -13.05
CA PRO A 15 14.71 -1.52 -12.46
C PRO A 15 13.83 -1.07 -11.29
N GLN A 16 12.50 -1.11 -11.47
CA GLN A 16 11.57 -0.80 -10.41
C GLN A 16 11.73 -1.89 -9.36
N LYS A 17 12.33 -1.54 -8.23
CA LYS A 17 12.21 -2.33 -7.01
C LYS A 17 10.71 -2.43 -6.71
N ARG A 18 10.14 -3.63 -6.81
CA ARG A 18 8.69 -3.82 -6.62
C ARG A 18 8.27 -3.29 -5.26
N SER A 19 7.23 -2.46 -5.25
CA SER A 19 6.63 -1.87 -4.05
C SER A 19 5.79 -2.87 -3.24
N TRP A 20 5.74 -4.13 -3.67
CA TRP A 20 4.94 -5.19 -3.10
C TRP A 20 5.65 -6.55 -3.23
N GLN A 21 5.24 -7.50 -2.39
CA GLN A 21 5.65 -8.90 -2.38
C GLN A 21 4.42 -9.82 -2.47
N LEU A 22 4.61 -11.08 -2.86
CA LEU A 22 3.51 -12.03 -2.98
C LEU A 22 3.06 -12.51 -1.60
N LEU A 23 1.77 -12.34 -1.28
CA LEU A 23 1.14 -12.97 -0.12
C LEU A 23 0.33 -14.17 -0.61
N VAL A 24 0.57 -15.33 0.00
CA VAL A 24 -0.14 -16.57 -0.30
C VAL A 24 -0.82 -17.05 0.98
N VAL A 25 -2.14 -17.24 0.94
CA VAL A 25 -2.96 -17.68 2.08
C VAL A 25 -3.76 -18.91 1.69
N GLY A 26 -3.60 -20.00 2.44
CA GLY A 26 -4.31 -21.26 2.24
C GLY A 26 -3.39 -22.43 1.85
N ASP A 27 -3.92 -23.64 1.98
CA ASP A 27 -3.15 -24.90 1.86
C ASP A 27 -2.60 -25.12 0.44
N GLY A 28 -3.26 -24.55 -0.57
CA GLY A 28 -2.80 -24.62 -1.95
C GLY A 28 -1.42 -23.99 -2.20
N GLY A 29 -0.96 -23.12 -1.30
CA GLY A 29 0.35 -22.45 -1.39
C GLY A 29 1.54 -23.36 -1.11
N THR A 30 1.32 -24.47 -0.39
CA THR A 30 2.40 -25.38 0.08
C THR A 30 3.13 -26.11 -1.04
N LEU A 31 2.50 -26.25 -2.20
CA LEU A 31 3.05 -26.93 -3.38
C LEU A 31 3.69 -25.98 -4.40
N LEU A 32 3.66 -24.66 -4.14
CA LEU A 32 4.21 -23.68 -5.08
C LEU A 32 5.74 -23.71 -5.06
N THR A 33 6.32 -23.88 -6.24
CA THR A 33 7.77 -23.76 -6.44
C THR A 33 8.17 -22.30 -6.55
N GLN A 34 9.47 -22.01 -6.47
CA GLN A 34 9.99 -20.66 -6.73
C GLN A 34 9.59 -20.15 -8.12
N GLN A 35 9.59 -21.02 -9.13
CA GLN A 35 9.19 -20.65 -10.50
C GLN A 35 7.70 -20.29 -10.58
N ASP A 36 6.84 -20.97 -9.81
CA ASP A 36 5.42 -20.63 -9.72
C ASP A 36 5.22 -19.27 -9.05
N ILE A 37 5.95 -19.01 -7.96
CA ILE A 37 5.93 -17.71 -7.26
C ILE A 37 6.38 -16.58 -8.19
N GLU A 38 7.45 -16.78 -8.96
CA GLU A 38 7.92 -15.80 -9.95
C GLU A 38 6.89 -15.56 -11.07
N SER A 39 6.24 -16.62 -11.55
CA SER A 39 5.21 -16.54 -12.59
C SER A 39 3.96 -15.81 -12.08
N LEU A 40 3.47 -16.14 -10.88
CA LEU A 40 2.34 -15.47 -10.24
C LEU A 40 2.65 -14.00 -9.97
N THR A 41 3.88 -13.71 -9.53
CA THR A 41 4.37 -12.33 -9.36
C THR A 41 4.31 -11.59 -10.69
N ARG A 42 4.75 -12.21 -11.79
CA ARG A 42 4.73 -11.59 -13.11
C ARG A 42 3.30 -11.36 -13.63
N ILE A 43 2.37 -12.27 -13.37
CA ILE A 43 0.95 -12.08 -13.72
C ILE A 43 0.40 -10.86 -12.99
N LEU A 44 0.68 -10.71 -11.69
CA LEU A 44 0.26 -9.54 -10.94
C LEU A 44 1.02 -8.26 -11.33
N ASP A 45 2.27 -8.31 -11.80
CA ASP A 45 2.91 -7.13 -12.40
C ASP A 45 2.13 -6.65 -13.66
N LEU A 46 1.65 -7.59 -14.48
CA LEU A 46 0.97 -7.29 -15.74
C LEU A 46 -0.49 -6.84 -15.57
N LEU A 47 -1.13 -7.22 -14.46
CA LEU A 47 -2.55 -6.98 -14.21
C LEU A 47 -2.77 -6.09 -12.96
N PRO A 48 -2.34 -4.81 -12.97
CA PRO A 48 -2.36 -3.95 -11.78
C PRO A 48 -3.76 -3.78 -11.16
N TYR A 49 -4.82 -3.95 -11.95
CA TYR A 49 -6.22 -3.84 -11.51
C TYR A 49 -6.76 -5.09 -10.81
N VAL A 50 -6.08 -6.24 -10.92
CA VAL A 50 -6.48 -7.48 -10.25
C VAL A 50 -5.96 -7.45 -8.82
N ALA A 51 -6.87 -7.51 -7.84
CA ALA A 51 -6.52 -7.48 -6.41
C ALA A 51 -5.79 -8.75 -5.93
N GLY A 52 -6.06 -9.89 -6.58
CA GLY A 52 -5.45 -11.17 -6.28
C GLY A 52 -6.00 -12.27 -7.18
N LEU A 53 -5.38 -13.44 -7.13
CA LEU A 53 -5.72 -14.64 -7.87
C LEU A 53 -6.14 -15.72 -6.88
N ASP A 54 -7.19 -16.47 -7.20
CA ASP A 54 -7.49 -17.71 -6.51
C ASP A 54 -6.85 -18.86 -7.31
N ILE A 55 -6.04 -19.66 -6.64
CA ILE A 55 -5.40 -20.84 -7.23
C ILE A 55 -5.93 -22.11 -6.54
N THR A 56 -5.97 -23.20 -7.29
CA THR A 56 -6.36 -24.52 -6.78
C THR A 56 -5.27 -25.51 -7.13
N THR A 57 -4.79 -26.24 -6.13
CA THR A 57 -3.80 -27.31 -6.27
C THR A 57 -4.36 -28.61 -5.69
N SER A 58 -3.62 -29.71 -5.84
CA SER A 58 -4.00 -30.99 -5.22
C SER A 58 -3.95 -30.96 -3.69
N ALA A 59 -3.26 -30.00 -3.08
CA ALA A 59 -3.26 -29.79 -1.62
C ALA A 59 -4.42 -28.92 -1.13
N GLY A 60 -5.18 -28.28 -2.03
CA GLY A 60 -6.29 -27.39 -1.70
C GLY A 60 -6.21 -26.06 -2.45
N SER A 61 -7.03 -25.09 -2.04
CA SER A 61 -7.06 -23.75 -2.64
C SER A 61 -6.17 -22.76 -1.88
N ALA A 62 -5.70 -21.73 -2.58
CA ALA A 62 -5.01 -20.61 -1.97
C ALA A 62 -5.35 -19.28 -2.66
N ARG A 63 -5.40 -18.21 -1.87
CA ARG A 63 -5.51 -16.82 -2.32
C ARG A 63 -4.11 -16.25 -2.47
N VAL A 64 -3.82 -15.68 -3.63
CA VAL A 64 -2.54 -15.03 -3.95
C VAL A 64 -2.79 -13.55 -4.21
N SER A 65 -2.14 -12.66 -3.47
CA SER A 65 -2.35 -11.20 -3.62
C SER A 65 -1.05 -10.42 -3.48
N ARG A 66 -1.09 -9.14 -3.86
CA ARG A 66 0.00 -8.20 -3.55
C ARG A 66 -0.08 -7.80 -2.08
N ASP A 67 1.00 -8.00 -1.35
CA ASP A 67 1.22 -7.40 -0.04
C ASP A 67 2.18 -6.22 -0.20
N VAL A 68 1.79 -5.04 0.28
CA VAL A 68 2.65 -3.86 0.30
C VAL A 68 3.24 -3.81 1.70
N PRO A 69 4.52 -4.20 1.91
CA PRO A 69 5.06 -4.23 3.25
C PRO A 69 5.01 -2.82 3.86
N GLY A 70 4.74 -2.74 5.17
CA GLY A 70 4.49 -1.46 5.86
C GLY A 70 5.60 -0.41 5.74
N ASN A 71 6.81 -0.83 5.37
CA ASN A 71 7.93 0.07 5.07
C ASN A 71 7.70 0.93 3.81
N TYR A 72 6.86 0.50 2.86
CA TYR A 72 6.51 1.31 1.68
C TYR A 72 5.49 2.39 2.01
N ILE A 73 4.57 2.14 2.95
CA ILE A 73 3.65 3.18 3.46
C ILE A 73 4.47 4.27 4.15
N GLN A 74 5.38 3.91 5.06
CA GLN A 74 6.26 4.87 5.73
C GLN A 74 7.15 5.67 4.75
N GLN A 75 7.68 5.02 3.71
CA GLN A 75 8.42 5.71 2.65
C GLN A 75 7.55 6.69 1.88
N ALA A 76 6.30 6.32 1.58
CA ALA A 76 5.39 7.19 0.87
C ALA A 76 4.95 8.39 1.73
N ASP A 77 4.73 8.20 3.02
CA ASP A 77 4.47 9.29 3.99
C ASP A 77 5.65 10.29 4.03
N GLN A 78 6.89 9.78 4.07
CA GLN A 78 8.09 10.63 4.00
C GLN A 78 8.19 11.42 2.69
N ILE A 79 7.82 10.79 1.56
CA ILE A 79 7.78 11.46 0.25
C ILE A 79 6.73 12.56 0.23
N LEU A 80 5.53 12.30 0.79
CA LEU A 80 4.44 13.28 0.92
C LEU A 80 4.89 14.48 1.76
N ALA A 81 5.42 14.25 2.96
CA ALA A 81 5.92 15.32 3.82
C ALA A 81 7.00 16.18 3.13
N GLY A 82 7.93 15.52 2.44
CA GLY A 82 8.94 16.20 1.64
C GLY A 82 8.36 17.00 0.48
N MET A 83 7.29 16.53 -0.16
CA MET A 83 6.61 17.25 -1.24
C MET A 83 5.93 18.53 -0.74
N PHE A 84 5.17 18.44 0.35
CA PHE A 84 4.52 19.59 0.98
C PHE A 84 5.53 20.64 1.48
N THR A 85 6.68 20.18 1.96
CA THR A 85 7.76 21.08 2.40
C THR A 85 8.41 21.82 1.23
N ARG A 86 8.64 21.13 0.10
CA ARG A 86 9.29 21.72 -1.08
C ARG A 86 8.38 22.60 -1.92
N ASN A 87 7.08 22.33 -1.91
CA ASN A 87 6.10 23.05 -2.72
C ASN A 87 4.85 23.39 -1.89
N PRO A 88 4.81 24.56 -1.25
CA PRO A 88 3.68 24.97 -0.41
C PRO A 88 2.40 25.27 -1.22
N ASP A 89 2.48 25.41 -2.55
CA ASP A 89 1.31 25.58 -3.41
C ASP A 89 0.51 24.27 -3.57
N VAL A 90 1.14 23.12 -3.31
CA VAL A 90 0.43 21.83 -3.24
C VAL A 90 -0.13 21.68 -1.83
N THR A 91 -1.40 21.95 -1.65
CA THR A 91 -2.04 21.94 -0.32
C THR A 91 -2.66 20.60 0.07
N GLY A 92 -2.85 19.68 -0.89
CA GLY A 92 -3.35 18.34 -0.60
C GLY A 92 -3.29 17.37 -1.78
N ILE A 93 -3.21 16.08 -1.45
CA ILE A 93 -3.21 14.96 -2.41
C ILE A 93 -4.31 14.00 -2.01
N THR A 94 -5.29 13.81 -2.89
CA THR A 94 -6.46 12.96 -2.63
C THR A 94 -6.25 11.55 -3.16
N PHE A 95 -6.37 10.58 -2.27
CA PHE A 95 -6.42 9.16 -2.59
C PHE A 95 -7.90 8.74 -2.68
N PRO A 96 -8.36 8.27 -3.86
CA PRO A 96 -9.75 7.92 -4.06
C PRO A 96 -10.17 6.68 -3.25
N ALA A 97 -11.47 6.58 -2.96
CA ALA A 97 -12.04 5.42 -2.32
C ALA A 97 -11.82 4.16 -3.17
N THR A 98 -11.35 3.08 -2.54
CA THR A 98 -11.12 1.78 -3.18
C THR A 98 -11.57 0.68 -2.24
N HIS A 99 -12.25 -0.36 -2.75
CA HIS A 99 -12.78 -1.53 -2.02
C HIS A 99 -12.61 -1.54 -0.49
N GLY A 100 -13.63 -1.08 0.25
CA GLY A 100 -13.63 -1.08 1.73
C GLY A 100 -12.87 0.07 2.38
N ARG A 101 -12.31 0.99 1.59
CA ARG A 101 -11.54 2.13 2.06
C ARG A 101 -12.12 3.44 1.56
N ALA A 102 -12.41 4.35 2.50
CA ALA A 102 -12.87 5.70 2.17
C ALA A 102 -11.78 6.49 1.45
N ALA A 103 -12.21 7.46 0.63
CA ALA A 103 -11.29 8.45 0.09
C ALA A 103 -10.67 9.24 1.24
N HIS A 104 -9.41 9.63 1.11
CA HIS A 104 -8.75 10.50 2.08
C HIS A 104 -7.78 11.43 1.38
N THR A 105 -7.46 12.54 2.04
CA THR A 105 -6.58 13.57 1.48
C THR A 105 -5.41 13.76 2.42
N ALA A 106 -4.20 13.48 1.93
CA ALA A 106 -2.98 13.85 2.63
C ALA A 106 -2.75 15.36 2.48
N THR A 107 -2.30 16.01 3.55
CA THR A 107 -1.98 17.45 3.59
C THR A 107 -0.61 17.68 4.23
N ALA A 108 -0.16 18.93 4.26
CA ALA A 108 1.07 19.27 4.98
C ALA A 108 1.02 18.92 6.47
N ASP A 109 -0.16 19.04 7.08
CA ASP A 109 -0.39 18.74 8.51
C ASP A 109 -0.62 17.23 8.77
N ASP A 110 -1.04 16.49 7.74
CA ASP A 110 -1.31 15.04 7.80
C ASP A 110 -0.81 14.34 6.51
N PRO A 111 0.51 14.14 6.36
CA PRO A 111 1.12 13.68 5.11
C PRO A 111 1.09 12.15 4.96
N HIS A 112 -0.07 11.51 5.20
CA HIS A 112 -0.18 10.05 5.27
C HIS A 112 -0.95 9.43 4.10
N VAL A 113 -0.41 8.32 3.58
CA VAL A 113 -1.01 7.53 2.49
C VAL A 113 -2.12 6.63 2.98
N LEU A 114 -2.13 6.27 4.26
CA LEU A 114 -3.28 5.64 4.89
C LEU A 114 -4.14 6.73 5.52
N PRO A 115 -5.49 6.63 5.49
CA PRO A 115 -6.27 7.44 6.40
C PRO A 115 -5.71 7.13 7.78
N HIS A 116 -5.18 8.15 8.44
CA HIS A 116 -5.17 8.11 9.87
C HIS A 116 -6.63 8.00 10.27
N ASP A 117 -7.06 6.81 10.66
CA ASP A 117 -8.31 6.70 11.41
C ASP A 117 -8.06 7.55 12.64
N ARG A 118 -8.49 8.81 12.57
CA ARG A 118 -8.28 9.80 13.64
C ARG A 118 -8.78 9.25 14.96
N ALA A 119 -9.81 8.39 14.90
CA ALA A 119 -10.28 7.56 16.00
C ALA A 119 -9.21 6.60 16.53
N LEU A 120 -8.59 5.76 15.69
CA LEU A 120 -7.53 4.83 16.08
C LEU A 120 -6.29 5.55 16.62
N THR A 121 -5.87 6.66 15.99
CA THR A 121 -4.74 7.46 16.47
C THR A 121 -5.07 8.13 17.81
N ALA A 122 -6.26 8.71 17.98
CA ALA A 122 -6.68 9.29 19.25
C ALA A 122 -6.76 8.22 20.37
N ILE A 123 -7.21 7.01 20.03
CA ILE A 123 -7.21 5.86 20.95
C ILE A 123 -5.77 5.46 21.32
N MET A 124 -4.86 5.38 20.35
CA MET A 124 -3.45 5.03 20.59
C MET A 124 -2.71 6.12 21.38
N ASP A 125 -2.99 7.39 21.09
CA ASP A 125 -2.41 8.54 21.79
C ASP A 125 -2.95 8.67 23.22
N ALA A 126 -4.27 8.47 23.41
CA ALA A 126 -4.88 8.36 24.74
C ALA A 126 -4.27 7.21 25.54
N ARG A 127 -3.97 6.06 24.93
CA ARG A 127 -3.26 4.97 25.60
C ARG A 127 -1.83 5.38 25.96
N GLN A 128 -1.13 6.06 25.05
CA GLN A 128 0.24 6.50 25.27
C GLN A 128 0.35 7.55 26.39
N HIS A 129 -0.69 8.39 26.55
CA HIS A 129 -0.84 9.33 27.66
C HIS A 129 -1.45 8.69 28.93
N GLY A 130 -1.80 7.40 28.90
CA GLY A 130 -2.38 6.68 30.04
C GLY A 130 -3.85 7.03 30.34
N GLU A 131 -4.51 7.71 29.41
CA GLU A 131 -5.91 8.15 29.50
C GLU A 131 -6.91 7.01 29.26
N ILE A 132 -6.48 5.93 28.57
CA ILE A 132 -7.26 4.71 28.39
C ILE A 132 -6.44 3.45 28.67
N THR A 133 -7.10 2.43 29.19
CA THR A 133 -6.51 1.11 29.42
C THR A 133 -6.49 0.25 28.15
N ALA A 134 -5.72 -0.85 28.16
CA ALA A 134 -5.61 -1.77 27.02
C ALA A 134 -6.96 -2.45 26.67
N ASP A 135 -7.81 -2.72 27.67
CA ASP A 135 -9.15 -3.28 27.44
C ASP A 135 -10.10 -2.26 26.81
N GLU A 136 -10.04 -0.99 27.24
CA GLU A 136 -10.79 0.10 26.63
C GLU A 136 -10.32 0.39 25.19
N MET A 137 -9.03 0.25 24.92
CA MET A 137 -8.47 0.34 23.57
C MET A 137 -9.10 -0.72 22.64
N ILE A 138 -9.14 -1.99 23.07
CA ILE A 138 -9.73 -3.08 22.27
C ILE A 138 -11.22 -2.86 22.02
N ALA A 139 -11.95 -2.37 23.03
CA ALA A 139 -13.37 -2.05 22.90
C ALA A 139 -13.63 -0.92 21.90
N GLN A 140 -12.84 0.16 21.95
CA GLN A 140 -13.00 1.31 21.06
C GLN A 140 -12.57 1.01 19.63
N ILE A 141 -11.52 0.20 19.41
CA ILE A 141 -11.13 -0.28 18.07
C ILE A 141 -12.26 -1.08 17.43
N ARG A 142 -12.93 -1.94 18.21
CA ARG A 142 -14.07 -2.75 17.73
C ARG A 142 -15.28 -1.90 17.35
N GLN A 143 -15.48 -0.75 18.02
CA GLN A 143 -16.57 0.18 17.71
C GLN A 143 -16.28 1.07 16.51
N ALA A 144 -15.01 1.42 16.26
CA ALA A 144 -14.60 2.24 15.12
C ALA A 144 -14.61 1.49 13.77
N GLY A 145 -14.65 0.16 13.78
CA GLY A 145 -14.68 -0.70 12.59
C GLY A 145 -16.05 -1.23 12.17
N SER A 146 -17.17 -0.67 12.68
CA SER A 146 -18.56 -1.00 12.27
C SER A 146 -19.18 0.07 11.39
#